data_AF-A0A399EG27-F1
#
_entry.id   AF-A0A399EG27-F1
#
_cell.length_a   1.000
_cell.length_b   1.000
_cell.length_c   1.000
_cell.angle_alpha   90.00
_cell.angle_beta   90.00
_cell.angle_gamma   90.00
#
_symmetry.space_group_name_H-M   'P 1'
#
loop_
_entity.id
_entity.type
_entity.pdbx_description
1 polymer ?
#
loop_
_entity_poly.entity_id
_entity_poly.type
_entity_poly.pdbx_seq_one_letter_code
_entity_poly.pdbx_strand_id
1 'polypeptide(L)'
;MEPPAAALFLKGPARVPWYHQDPGRWRREEDALRARFPGFSPGERLVAVTSVVWPDSLHPYRYWRGWLQPLTPHAEVGLLAAHFERDLPLRVGPYGALFPTADVPPKGGVVARPGLYVPYRVELVYPELPAVPHVYVQYPRVDEGAFPNHPHLLSARSHPAGSPRSAACVFAPHEGLWTWEGATGAQILEWAAIWLAKHVLWAQQGGRPQDWLGDQAPHDRSTLLRTTRPSAPCWCGSGRASQRCCRRTAQASGAA
;
A
#
# COMPACT_ATOMS: atom_id res chain seq x y z
N MET A 1 -23.04 44.18 14.15
CA MET A 1 -22.07 43.16 14.59
C MET A 1 -22.01 42.12 13.50
N GLU A 2 -21.12 42.33 12.53
CA GLU A 2 -20.83 41.39 11.44
C GLU A 2 -19.52 40.67 11.77
N PRO A 3 -19.38 39.36 11.49
CA PRO A 3 -18.11 38.69 11.70
C PRO A 3 -17.08 39.18 10.66
N PRO A 4 -15.82 39.38 11.04
CA PRO A 4 -14.79 39.85 10.12
C PRO A 4 -14.53 38.78 9.06
N ALA A 5 -14.46 39.23 7.80
CA ALA A 5 -14.05 38.42 6.65
C ALA A 5 -12.69 37.76 6.95
N ALA A 6 -12.71 36.46 7.20
CA ALA A 6 -11.49 35.67 7.35
C ALA A 6 -10.70 35.79 6.05
N ALA A 7 -9.50 36.36 6.15
CA ALA A 7 -8.52 36.45 5.08
C ALA A 7 -8.31 35.06 4.47
N LEU A 8 -8.91 34.85 3.29
CA LEU A 8 -8.58 33.75 2.38
C LEU A 8 -7.12 33.94 1.98
N PHE A 9 -6.22 33.23 2.67
CA PHE A 9 -4.86 33.05 2.20
C PHE A 9 -4.91 32.38 0.83
N LEU A 10 -4.73 33.19 -0.21
CA LEU A 10 -4.46 32.77 -1.58
C LEU A 10 -3.13 32.01 -1.58
N LYS A 11 -3.18 30.71 -1.26
CA LYS A 11 -2.14 29.77 -1.69
C LYS A 11 -2.15 29.79 -3.22
N GLY A 12 -0.97 29.88 -3.84
CA GLY A 12 -0.78 29.97 -5.30
C GLY A 12 -1.57 28.94 -6.10
N PRO A 13 -1.60 29.03 -7.45
CA PRO A 13 -2.58 28.33 -8.28
C PRO A 13 -2.76 26.90 -7.82
N ALA A 14 -3.97 26.59 -7.32
CA ALA A 14 -4.32 25.28 -6.83
C ALA A 14 -3.90 24.27 -7.90
N ARG A 15 -2.91 23.42 -7.59
CA ARG A 15 -2.51 22.37 -8.51
C ARG A 15 -3.74 21.52 -8.73
N VAL A 16 -4.35 21.64 -9.91
CA VAL A 16 -5.47 20.80 -10.31
C VAL A 16 -5.01 19.37 -10.12
N PRO A 17 -5.63 18.60 -9.20
CA PRO A 17 -5.19 17.23 -8.96
C PRO A 17 -5.21 16.42 -10.27
N TRP A 18 -4.26 15.52 -10.45
CA TRP A 18 -4.04 14.79 -11.71
C TRP A 18 -5.26 14.03 -12.23
N TYR A 19 -6.11 13.52 -11.33
CA TYR A 19 -7.35 12.83 -11.71
C TYR A 19 -8.38 13.76 -12.36
N HIS A 20 -8.25 15.08 -12.19
CA HIS A 20 -9.01 16.07 -12.97
C HIS A 20 -8.38 16.37 -14.32
N GLN A 21 -7.09 16.05 -14.49
CA GLN A 21 -6.36 16.23 -15.76
C GLN A 21 -6.53 15.01 -16.68
N ASP A 22 -6.78 13.82 -16.12
CA ASP A 22 -7.06 12.58 -16.87
C ASP A 22 -8.23 11.78 -16.24
N PRO A 23 -9.49 12.17 -16.51
CA PRO A 23 -10.67 11.43 -16.03
C PRO A 23 -10.78 10.03 -16.66
N GLY A 24 -10.21 9.82 -17.84
CA GLY A 24 -10.16 8.50 -18.48
C GLY A 24 -9.30 7.52 -17.70
N ARG A 25 -8.17 7.96 -17.13
CA ARG A 25 -7.38 7.16 -16.20
C ARG A 25 -8.16 6.82 -14.95
N TRP A 26 -8.82 7.80 -14.32
CA TRP A 26 -9.59 7.50 -13.12
C TRP A 26 -10.65 6.42 -13.38
N ARG A 27 -11.35 6.46 -14.52
CA ARG A 27 -12.28 5.39 -14.90
C ARG A 27 -11.62 4.01 -15.00
N ARG A 28 -10.44 3.91 -15.64
CA ARG A 28 -9.66 2.66 -15.70
C ARG A 28 -9.29 2.13 -14.31
N GLU A 29 -8.99 3.04 -13.38
CA GLU A 29 -8.71 2.71 -11.98
C GLU A 29 -9.92 2.07 -11.30
N GLU A 30 -11.10 2.70 -11.43
CA GLU A 30 -12.34 2.18 -10.85
C GLU A 30 -12.75 0.84 -11.48
N ASP A 31 -12.67 0.74 -12.80
CA ASP A 31 -13.02 -0.49 -13.54
C ASP A 31 -12.13 -1.65 -13.11
N ALA A 32 -10.81 -1.42 -12.99
CA ALA A 32 -9.87 -2.44 -12.53
C ALA A 32 -10.16 -2.88 -11.08
N LEU A 33 -10.43 -1.93 -10.18
CA LEU A 33 -10.77 -2.24 -8.79
C LEU A 33 -12.07 -3.03 -8.68
N ARG A 34 -13.13 -2.64 -9.41
CA ARG A 34 -14.42 -3.33 -9.40
C ARG A 34 -14.33 -4.71 -10.00
N ALA A 35 -13.61 -4.87 -11.11
CA ALA A 35 -13.42 -6.16 -11.75
C ALA A 35 -12.65 -7.13 -10.85
N ARG A 36 -11.62 -6.62 -10.16
CA ARG A 36 -10.68 -7.47 -9.41
C ARG A 36 -11.10 -7.70 -7.94
N PHE A 37 -11.71 -6.69 -7.34
CA PHE A 37 -12.11 -6.64 -5.94
C PHE A 37 -13.54 -6.08 -5.81
N PRO A 38 -14.57 -6.82 -6.28
CA PRO A 38 -15.95 -6.32 -6.34
C PRO A 38 -16.55 -5.95 -4.98
N GLY A 39 -16.00 -6.45 -3.87
CA GLY A 39 -16.40 -6.07 -2.50
C GLY A 39 -15.77 -4.78 -1.98
N PHE A 40 -14.92 -4.10 -2.77
CA PHE A 40 -14.36 -2.82 -2.39
C PHE A 40 -15.31 -1.69 -2.76
N SER A 41 -15.61 -0.85 -1.78
CA SER A 41 -16.43 0.34 -1.94
C SER A 41 -15.56 1.59 -1.87
N PRO A 42 -15.82 2.60 -2.70
CA PRO A 42 -15.17 3.88 -2.55
C PRO A 42 -15.59 4.58 -1.25
N GLY A 43 -14.65 5.31 -0.64
CA GLY A 43 -14.86 6.09 0.57
C GLY A 43 -15.26 7.54 0.31
N GLU A 44 -14.60 8.46 1.02
CA GLU A 44 -14.84 9.91 0.89
C GLU A 44 -14.54 10.40 -0.53
N ARG A 45 -15.50 11.13 -1.12
CA ARG A 45 -15.33 11.80 -2.41
C ARG A 45 -14.34 12.95 -2.29
N LEU A 46 -13.44 13.08 -3.26
CA LEU A 46 -12.63 14.27 -3.47
C LEU A 46 -13.54 15.37 -4.02
N VAL A 47 -14.14 16.14 -3.11
CA VAL A 47 -14.81 17.39 -3.49
C VAL A 47 -13.72 18.43 -3.72
N ALA A 48 -13.56 18.88 -4.96
CA ALA A 48 -12.65 19.98 -5.25
C ALA A 48 -13.20 21.27 -4.60
N VAL A 49 -12.34 22.04 -3.94
CA VAL A 49 -12.62 23.43 -3.50
C VAL A 49 -12.52 24.40 -4.69
N THR A 50 -12.73 23.90 -5.92
CA THR A 50 -12.77 24.70 -7.13
C THR A 50 -14.13 24.52 -7.78
N SER A 51 -14.71 25.62 -8.24
CA SER A 51 -16.07 25.79 -8.78
C SER A 51 -16.36 25.01 -10.08
N VAL A 52 -15.63 23.92 -10.35
CA VAL A 52 -15.87 23.05 -11.51
C VAL A 52 -16.91 22.01 -11.10
N VAL A 53 -18.18 22.32 -11.42
CA VAL A 53 -19.29 21.36 -11.33
C VAL A 53 -19.11 20.34 -12.44
N TRP A 54 -18.86 19.08 -12.06
CA TRP A 54 -18.87 17.97 -13.00
C TRP A 54 -20.32 17.58 -13.26
N PRO A 55 -20.77 17.45 -14.52
CA PRO A 55 -22.18 17.16 -14.84
C PRO A 55 -22.66 15.81 -14.30
N ASP A 56 -21.73 14.90 -14.01
CA ASP A 56 -22.00 13.56 -13.50
C ASP A 56 -21.28 13.37 -12.16
N SER A 57 -21.88 12.60 -11.25
CA SER A 57 -21.45 12.34 -9.86
C SER A 57 -20.09 11.61 -9.67
N LEU A 58 -19.19 11.72 -10.64
CA LEU A 58 -17.91 11.01 -10.79
C LEU A 58 -16.74 11.79 -10.16
N HIS A 59 -16.88 12.18 -8.89
CA HIS A 59 -15.73 12.69 -8.15
C HIS A 59 -14.79 11.54 -7.81
N PRO A 60 -13.48 11.68 -8.00
CA PRO A 60 -12.52 10.67 -7.59
C PRO A 60 -12.56 10.47 -6.08
N TYR A 61 -12.16 9.31 -5.60
CA TYR A 61 -12.27 8.94 -4.19
C TYR A 61 -10.91 9.01 -3.51
N ARG A 62 -10.86 9.54 -2.28
CA ARG A 62 -9.61 9.61 -1.50
C ARG A 62 -9.07 8.22 -1.17
N TYR A 63 -9.96 7.25 -1.02
CA TYR A 63 -9.62 5.89 -0.71
C TYR A 63 -10.73 4.91 -1.11
N TRP A 64 -10.35 3.65 -1.24
CA TRP A 64 -11.23 2.50 -1.39
C TRP A 64 -11.07 1.59 -0.19
N ARG A 65 -12.17 0.98 0.23
CA ARG A 65 -12.21 0.14 1.43
C ARG A 65 -12.89 -1.17 1.10
N GLY A 66 -12.32 -2.26 1.60
CA GLY A 66 -12.92 -3.57 1.45
C GLY A 66 -12.22 -4.61 2.31
N TRP A 67 -12.55 -5.88 2.06
CA TRP A 67 -11.98 -7.02 2.77
C TRP A 67 -11.05 -7.80 1.87
N LEU A 68 -9.90 -8.18 2.43
CA LEU A 68 -8.98 -9.16 1.87
C LEU A 68 -8.95 -10.40 2.78
N GLN A 69 -9.00 -11.58 2.20
CA GLN A 69 -8.83 -12.85 2.91
C GLN A 69 -7.83 -13.70 2.12
N PRO A 70 -6.52 -13.45 2.28
CA PRO A 70 -5.52 -14.08 1.44
C PRO A 70 -5.31 -15.56 1.76
N LEU A 71 -5.55 -15.97 3.01
CA LEU A 71 -5.54 -17.36 3.44
C LEU A 71 -6.97 -17.82 3.70
N THR A 72 -7.42 -18.82 2.94
CA THR A 72 -8.76 -19.43 3.09
C THR A 72 -8.65 -20.76 3.85
N PRO A 73 -9.75 -21.31 4.40
CA PRO A 73 -9.72 -22.63 5.05
C PRO A 73 -9.25 -23.77 4.15
N HIS A 74 -9.28 -23.58 2.83
CA HIS A 74 -8.79 -24.55 1.83
C HIS A 74 -7.37 -24.24 1.35
N ALA A 75 -6.70 -23.23 1.92
CA ALA A 75 -5.35 -22.88 1.53
C ALA A 75 -4.37 -23.98 1.96
N GLU A 76 -3.50 -24.38 1.03
CA GLU A 76 -2.38 -25.26 1.32
C GLU A 76 -1.23 -24.44 1.88
N VAL A 77 -1.29 -24.13 3.18
CA VAL A 77 -0.44 -23.12 3.83
C VAL A 77 1.04 -23.46 3.73
N GLY A 78 1.40 -24.75 3.80
CA GLY A 78 2.77 -25.21 3.59
C GLY A 78 3.27 -24.94 2.15
N LEU A 79 2.40 -25.07 1.14
CA LEU A 79 2.74 -24.74 -0.25
C LEU A 79 2.87 -23.23 -0.45
N LEU A 80 1.95 -22.44 0.11
CA LEU A 80 2.04 -20.98 0.08
C LEU A 80 3.32 -20.49 0.74
N ALA A 81 3.67 -21.05 1.91
CA ALA A 81 4.92 -20.73 2.59
C ALA A 81 6.15 -21.09 1.74
N ALA A 82 6.15 -22.24 1.05
CA ALA A 82 7.22 -22.60 0.13
C ALA A 82 7.33 -21.64 -1.06
N HIS A 83 6.20 -21.15 -1.58
CA HIS A 83 6.20 -20.13 -2.63
C HIS A 83 6.78 -18.81 -2.14
N PHE A 84 6.40 -18.37 -0.94
CA PHE A 84 6.95 -17.17 -0.33
C PHE A 84 8.45 -17.28 -0.12
N GLU A 85 8.96 -18.39 0.41
CA GLU A 85 10.40 -18.56 0.67
C GLU A 85 11.26 -18.60 -0.58
N ARG A 86 10.70 -19.07 -1.69
CA ARG A 86 11.41 -19.24 -2.97
C ARG A 86 11.09 -18.12 -3.97
N ASP A 87 10.37 -17.09 -3.51
CA ASP A 87 9.85 -15.98 -4.32
C ASP A 87 9.20 -16.44 -5.63
N LEU A 88 8.42 -17.52 -5.54
CA LEU A 88 7.69 -18.09 -6.66
C LEU A 88 6.40 -17.31 -6.92
N PRO A 89 5.96 -17.22 -8.19
CA PRO A 89 4.72 -16.56 -8.54
C PRO A 89 3.52 -17.15 -7.79
N LEU A 90 2.55 -16.30 -7.47
CA LEU A 90 1.27 -16.69 -6.89
C LEU A 90 0.14 -16.13 -7.73
N ARG A 91 -0.92 -16.91 -7.87
CA ARG A 91 -2.17 -16.39 -8.44
C ARG A 91 -2.98 -15.80 -7.29
N VAL A 92 -3.35 -14.54 -7.43
CA VAL A 92 -4.32 -13.91 -6.54
C VAL A 92 -5.73 -14.18 -7.11
N GLY A 93 -6.69 -14.56 -6.29
CA GLY A 93 -8.08 -14.79 -6.67
C GLY A 93 -9.00 -13.68 -6.17
N PRO A 94 -10.33 -13.89 -6.21
CA PRO A 94 -11.30 -12.97 -5.60
C PRO A 94 -10.96 -12.71 -4.13
N TYR A 95 -11.22 -11.48 -3.66
CA TYR A 95 -10.95 -11.04 -2.28
C TYR A 95 -9.49 -11.24 -1.82
N GLY A 96 -8.55 -11.37 -2.74
CA GLY A 96 -7.13 -11.53 -2.42
C GLY A 96 -6.70 -12.95 -2.09
N ALA A 97 -7.57 -13.97 -2.19
CA ALA A 97 -7.22 -15.36 -1.89
C ALA A 97 -6.01 -15.83 -2.71
N LEU A 98 -5.01 -16.44 -2.07
CA LEU A 98 -3.76 -16.82 -2.73
C LEU A 98 -3.76 -18.29 -3.14
N PHE A 99 -3.21 -18.55 -4.33
CA PHE A 99 -3.09 -19.88 -4.89
C PHE A 99 -1.66 -20.11 -5.42
N PRO A 100 -1.00 -21.22 -5.03
CA PRO A 100 0.23 -21.70 -5.66
C PRO A 100 0.09 -21.78 -7.19
N THR A 101 1.17 -21.49 -7.94
CA THR A 101 1.20 -21.67 -9.40
C THR A 101 2.10 -22.81 -9.85
N ALA A 102 2.95 -23.34 -8.96
CA ALA A 102 3.83 -24.45 -9.22
C ALA A 102 3.66 -25.52 -8.14
N ASP A 103 3.87 -26.78 -8.51
CA ASP A 103 3.97 -27.86 -7.54
C ASP A 103 5.40 -27.89 -6.99
N VAL A 104 5.53 -27.64 -5.69
CA VAL A 104 6.81 -27.62 -4.98
C VAL A 104 6.64 -28.31 -3.63
N PRO A 105 7.69 -28.96 -3.09
CA PRO A 105 7.61 -29.53 -1.76
C PRO A 105 7.14 -28.50 -0.72
N PRO A 106 6.07 -28.77 0.05
CA PRO A 106 5.58 -27.86 1.07
C PRO A 106 6.66 -27.53 2.11
N LYS A 107 6.64 -26.30 2.63
CA LYS A 107 7.45 -25.94 3.79
C LYS A 107 6.94 -26.69 5.02
N GLY A 108 7.78 -27.55 5.59
CA GLY A 108 7.48 -28.26 6.84
C GLY A 108 7.35 -27.31 8.04
N GLY A 109 6.68 -27.77 9.11
CA GLY A 109 6.57 -27.01 10.36
C GLY A 109 5.59 -25.83 10.33
N VAL A 110 4.94 -25.56 9.19
CA VAL A 110 3.87 -24.57 9.09
C VAL A 110 2.55 -25.21 9.51
N VAL A 111 2.07 -24.85 10.70
CA VAL A 111 0.85 -25.40 11.29
C VAL A 111 -0.26 -24.36 11.23
N ALA A 112 -1.42 -24.74 10.71
CA ALA A 112 -2.61 -23.89 10.77
C ALA A 112 -3.07 -23.72 12.22
N ARG A 113 -2.94 -22.49 12.75
CA ARG A 113 -3.38 -22.11 14.10
C ARG A 113 -4.63 -21.23 14.04
N PRO A 114 -5.40 -21.12 15.13
CA PRO A 114 -6.47 -20.13 15.24
C PRO A 114 -5.99 -18.74 14.81
N GLY A 115 -6.81 -18.02 14.06
CA GLY A 115 -6.44 -16.72 13.51
C GLY A 115 -5.78 -16.75 12.12
N LEU A 116 -5.47 -17.94 11.57
CA LEU A 116 -4.85 -18.05 10.24
C LEU A 116 -5.74 -17.51 9.11
N TYR A 117 -7.04 -17.81 9.16
CA TYR A 117 -7.98 -17.52 8.07
C TYR A 117 -8.79 -16.25 8.28
N VAL A 118 -8.25 -15.31 9.07
CA VAL A 118 -8.95 -14.08 9.44
C VAL A 118 -9.00 -13.13 8.25
N PRO A 119 -10.20 -12.61 7.89
CA PRO A 119 -10.31 -11.56 6.89
C PRO A 119 -9.81 -10.23 7.46
N TYR A 120 -9.14 -9.45 6.63
CA TYR A 120 -8.61 -8.13 6.94
C TYR A 120 -9.36 -7.06 6.18
N ARG A 121 -9.91 -6.09 6.90
CA ARG A 121 -10.42 -4.86 6.32
C ARG A 121 -9.26 -3.92 6.03
N VAL A 122 -9.13 -3.53 4.77
CA VAL A 122 -8.04 -2.66 4.30
C VAL A 122 -8.60 -1.41 3.63
N GLU A 123 -7.77 -0.38 3.59
CA GLU A 123 -7.99 0.84 2.82
C GLU A 123 -6.84 1.07 1.85
N LEU A 124 -7.17 1.18 0.57
CA LEU A 124 -6.27 1.68 -0.45
C LEU A 124 -6.47 3.20 -0.56
N VAL A 125 -5.48 3.97 -0.19
CA VAL A 125 -5.53 5.43 -0.13
C VAL A 125 -4.69 6.02 -1.24
N TYR A 126 -5.25 6.99 -1.95
CA TYR A 126 -4.56 7.74 -2.98
C TYR A 126 -4.06 9.07 -2.39
N PRO A 127 -2.76 9.18 -2.06
CA PRO A 127 -2.21 10.44 -1.58
C PRO A 127 -2.18 11.49 -2.72
N GLU A 128 -1.95 12.74 -2.34
CA GLU A 128 -1.63 13.77 -3.33
C GLU A 128 -0.34 13.41 -4.08
N LEU A 129 -0.34 13.66 -5.40
CA LEU A 129 0.85 13.42 -6.22
C LEU A 129 2.08 14.18 -5.71
N PRO A 130 3.28 13.62 -5.92
CA PRO A 130 3.56 12.48 -6.79
C PRO A 130 3.47 11.09 -6.14
N ALA A 131 2.97 10.95 -4.92
CA ALA A 131 3.08 9.72 -4.14
C ALA A 131 2.33 8.52 -4.73
N VAL A 132 2.83 7.31 -4.43
CA VAL A 132 2.16 6.05 -4.80
C VAL A 132 1.02 5.75 -3.82
N PRO A 133 -0.02 5.02 -4.22
CA PRO A 133 -1.08 4.61 -3.30
C PRO A 133 -0.55 3.80 -2.12
N HIS A 134 -1.15 4.00 -0.95
CA HIS A 134 -0.79 3.30 0.28
C HIS A 134 -1.91 2.36 0.71
N VAL A 135 -1.55 1.24 1.32
CA VAL A 135 -2.52 0.30 1.91
C VAL A 135 -2.43 0.38 3.42
N TYR A 136 -3.57 0.61 4.07
CA TYR A 136 -3.71 0.63 5.52
C TYR A 136 -4.57 -0.54 5.96
N VAL A 137 -4.11 -1.28 6.97
CA VAL A 137 -4.84 -2.42 7.52
C VAL A 137 -5.63 -1.94 8.74
N GLN A 138 -6.94 -1.87 8.58
CA GLN A 138 -7.84 -1.27 9.57
C GLN A 138 -8.28 -2.27 10.65
N TYR A 139 -8.56 -3.50 10.24
CA TYR A 139 -9.04 -4.53 11.16
C TYR A 139 -8.75 -5.96 10.62
N PRO A 140 -8.22 -6.88 11.44
CA PRO A 140 -7.50 -6.61 12.69
C PRO A 140 -6.40 -5.56 12.47
N ARG A 141 -6.11 -4.78 13.51
CA ARG A 141 -5.14 -3.67 13.41
C ARG A 141 -3.73 -4.21 13.16
N VAL A 142 -3.06 -3.71 12.13
CA VAL A 142 -1.65 -4.01 11.85
C VAL A 142 -0.89 -2.70 11.65
N ASP A 143 -0.15 -2.29 12.68
CA ASP A 143 0.69 -1.10 12.67
C ASP A 143 1.87 -1.21 13.64
N GLU A 144 2.72 -0.18 13.70
CA GLU A 144 3.92 -0.15 14.55
C GLU A 144 3.58 -0.26 16.05
N GLY A 145 2.36 0.07 16.47
CA GLY A 145 1.93 -0.09 17.86
C GLY A 145 1.59 -1.55 18.20
N ALA A 146 0.90 -2.24 17.28
CA ALA A 146 0.56 -3.66 17.44
C ALA A 146 1.77 -4.58 17.16
N PHE A 147 2.65 -4.17 16.24
CA PHE A 147 3.79 -4.96 15.76
C PHE A 147 5.05 -4.09 15.63
N PRO A 148 5.71 -3.72 16.73
CA PRO A 148 6.81 -2.74 16.73
C PRO A 148 8.06 -3.17 15.95
N ASN A 149 8.27 -4.47 15.77
CA ASN A 149 9.40 -5.03 15.02
C ASN A 149 8.99 -5.56 13.63
N HIS A 150 7.85 -5.13 13.10
CA HIS A 150 7.38 -5.60 11.81
C HIS A 150 8.30 -5.10 10.68
N PRO A 151 8.97 -6.00 9.92
CA PRO A 151 9.99 -5.59 8.95
C PRO A 151 9.44 -4.78 7.77
N HIS A 152 8.16 -5.02 7.42
CA HIS A 152 7.52 -4.42 6.24
C HIS A 152 6.37 -3.45 6.56
N LEU A 153 6.50 -2.65 7.62
CA LEU A 153 5.62 -1.50 7.87
C LEU A 153 6.32 -0.19 7.49
N LEU A 154 5.58 0.67 6.80
CA LEU A 154 5.96 2.07 6.62
C LEU A 154 5.55 2.85 7.87
N SER A 155 6.50 3.63 8.40
CA SER A 155 6.22 4.48 9.56
C SER A 155 5.07 5.45 9.32
N ALA A 156 4.41 5.82 10.42
CA ALA A 156 3.18 6.60 10.44
C ALA A 156 3.13 7.69 9.34
N ARG A 157 2.18 7.55 8.41
CA ARG A 157 1.94 8.48 7.30
C ARG A 157 0.61 9.18 7.47
N SER A 158 0.52 10.40 6.95
CA SER A 158 -0.73 11.16 6.87
C SER A 158 -1.84 10.32 6.23
N HIS A 159 -3.01 10.35 6.84
CA HIS A 159 -4.19 9.62 6.38
C HIS A 159 -5.36 10.61 6.20
N PRO A 160 -6.16 10.51 5.13
CA PRO A 160 -7.28 11.42 4.92
C PRO A 160 -8.28 11.47 6.08
N ALA A 161 -8.52 10.32 6.71
CA ALA A 161 -9.46 10.18 7.83
C ALA A 161 -8.87 10.54 9.21
N GLY A 162 -7.79 11.34 9.28
CA GLY A 162 -7.29 11.91 10.54
C GLY A 162 -5.85 11.55 10.89
N SER A 163 -5.65 10.92 12.05
CA SER A 163 -4.31 10.69 12.62
C SER A 163 -3.40 9.88 11.68
N PRO A 164 -2.08 10.14 11.69
CA PRO A 164 -1.13 9.31 10.96
C PRO A 164 -1.24 7.84 11.35
N ARG A 165 -1.10 6.95 10.37
CA ARG A 165 -1.18 5.50 10.54
C ARG A 165 -0.03 4.82 9.83
N SER A 166 0.46 3.71 10.37
CA SER A 166 1.44 2.88 9.64
C SER A 166 0.75 2.27 8.42
N ALA A 167 1.47 2.22 7.30
CA ALA A 167 0.97 1.63 6.06
C ALA A 167 1.76 0.36 5.74
N ALA A 168 1.17 -0.57 5.00
CA ALA A 168 1.86 -1.76 4.54
C ALA A 168 2.91 -1.39 3.48
N CYS A 169 4.16 -1.87 3.66
CA CYS A 169 5.21 -1.77 2.66
C CYS A 169 5.08 -2.94 1.67
N VAL A 170 4.11 -2.86 0.75
CA VAL A 170 3.71 -4.01 -0.10
C VAL A 170 4.60 -4.22 -1.33
N PHE A 171 5.41 -3.22 -1.70
CA PHE A 171 6.41 -3.30 -2.77
C PHE A 171 7.53 -2.29 -2.52
N ALA A 172 8.67 -2.44 -3.22
CA ALA A 172 9.79 -1.51 -3.19
C ALA A 172 9.63 -0.42 -4.28
N PRO A 173 9.26 0.83 -3.95
CA PRO A 173 8.95 1.83 -4.98
C PRO A 173 10.14 2.19 -5.87
N HIS A 174 11.35 2.07 -5.35
CA HIS A 174 12.59 2.41 -6.03
C HIS A 174 12.97 1.41 -7.14
N GLU A 175 12.36 0.23 -7.17
CA GLU A 175 12.53 -0.76 -8.23
C GLU A 175 11.68 -0.46 -9.47
N GLY A 176 10.78 0.53 -9.40
CA GLY A 176 9.95 0.95 -10.53
C GLY A 176 8.85 -0.05 -10.91
N LEU A 177 8.49 -0.97 -10.00
CA LEU A 177 7.46 -1.99 -10.21
C LEU A 177 6.07 -1.42 -10.46
N TRP A 178 5.83 -0.18 -10.07
CA TRP A 178 4.54 0.49 -10.18
C TRP A 178 4.70 1.91 -10.71
N THR A 179 3.88 2.28 -11.68
CA THR A 179 3.82 3.64 -12.24
C THR A 179 2.40 4.11 -12.44
N TRP A 180 2.19 5.42 -12.33
CA TRP A 180 0.90 6.06 -12.57
C TRP A 180 0.43 5.96 -14.01
N GLU A 181 1.29 5.58 -14.96
CA GLU A 181 0.96 5.42 -16.36
C GLU A 181 0.49 3.99 -16.66
N GLY A 182 1.11 2.97 -16.05
CA GLY A 182 0.89 1.57 -16.40
C GLY A 182 0.10 0.73 -15.40
N ALA A 183 0.01 1.16 -14.14
CA ALA A 183 -0.47 0.31 -13.06
C ALA A 183 -1.68 0.87 -12.31
N THR A 184 -2.55 -0.01 -11.84
CA THR A 184 -3.72 0.38 -11.03
C THR A 184 -3.53 0.00 -9.58
N GLY A 185 -4.34 0.59 -8.71
CA GLY A 185 -4.45 0.27 -7.31
C GLY A 185 -4.93 -1.15 -7.04
N ALA A 186 -5.59 -1.80 -8.01
CA ALA A 186 -5.88 -3.22 -7.95
C ALA A 186 -4.58 -4.06 -7.84
N GLN A 187 -3.54 -3.71 -8.59
CA GLN A 187 -2.23 -4.39 -8.49
C GLN A 187 -1.61 -4.21 -7.10
N ILE A 188 -1.75 -3.03 -6.51
CA ILE A 188 -1.28 -2.76 -5.14
C ILE A 188 -2.05 -3.61 -4.12
N LEU A 189 -3.35 -3.83 -4.31
CA LEU A 189 -4.15 -4.71 -3.46
C LEU A 189 -3.79 -6.20 -3.62
N GLU A 190 -3.37 -6.63 -4.81
CA GLU A 190 -2.82 -7.97 -5.01
C GLU A 190 -1.52 -8.18 -4.21
N TRP A 191 -0.61 -7.21 -4.27
CA TRP A 191 0.60 -7.23 -3.43
C TRP A 191 0.27 -7.11 -1.94
N ALA A 192 -0.76 -6.35 -1.57
CA ALA A 192 -1.23 -6.30 -0.19
C ALA A 192 -1.79 -7.64 0.30
N ALA A 193 -2.44 -8.42 -0.57
CA ALA A 193 -2.88 -9.77 -0.22
C ALA A 193 -1.70 -10.71 0.05
N ILE A 194 -0.65 -10.66 -0.78
CA ILE A 194 0.61 -11.38 -0.56
C ILE A 194 1.26 -10.94 0.77
N TRP A 195 1.38 -9.63 0.98
CA TRP A 195 1.93 -9.06 2.20
C TRP A 195 1.15 -9.50 3.44
N LEU A 196 -0.18 -9.51 3.39
CA LEU A 196 -1.03 -9.93 4.51
C LEU A 196 -0.87 -11.42 4.81
N ALA A 197 -0.78 -12.29 3.80
CA ALA A 197 -0.50 -13.70 4.05
C ALA A 197 0.87 -13.91 4.70
N LYS A 198 1.92 -13.22 4.20
CA LYS A 198 3.25 -13.25 4.83
C LYS A 198 3.18 -12.72 6.28
N HIS A 199 2.45 -11.64 6.52
CA HIS A 199 2.22 -11.08 7.86
C HIS A 199 1.56 -12.09 8.82
N VAL A 200 0.48 -12.76 8.40
CA VAL A 200 -0.21 -13.75 9.24
C VAL A 200 0.74 -14.89 9.61
N LEU A 201 1.48 -15.43 8.65
CA LEU A 201 2.43 -16.53 8.88
C LEU A 201 3.60 -16.10 9.77
N TRP A 202 4.12 -14.90 9.56
CA TRP A 202 5.17 -14.29 10.38
C TRP A 202 4.71 -14.10 11.83
N ALA A 203 3.52 -13.54 12.03
CA ALA A 203 2.94 -13.32 13.36
C ALA A 203 2.73 -14.65 14.10
N GLN A 204 2.29 -15.71 13.40
CA GLN A 204 2.11 -17.03 14.00
C GLN A 204 3.42 -17.73 14.39
N GLN A 205 4.53 -17.37 13.76
CA GLN A 205 5.88 -17.89 14.07
C GLN A 205 6.55 -17.14 15.23
N GLY A 206 5.89 -16.13 15.80
CA GLY A 206 6.40 -15.34 16.93
C GLY A 206 6.84 -13.93 16.55
N GLY A 207 6.72 -13.54 15.29
CA GLY A 207 6.87 -12.15 14.86
C GLY A 207 8.29 -11.59 14.99
N ARG A 208 9.33 -12.41 14.81
CA ARG A 208 10.71 -11.91 14.80
C ARG A 208 11.10 -11.51 13.37
N PRO A 209 11.91 -10.45 13.16
CA PRO A 209 12.23 -9.96 11.82
C PRO A 209 12.78 -11.03 10.86
N GLN A 210 13.55 -11.99 11.38
CA GLN A 210 14.13 -13.10 10.61
C GLN A 210 13.12 -14.18 10.19
N ASP A 211 11.92 -14.20 10.78
CA ASP A 211 10.89 -15.20 10.46
C ASP A 211 10.03 -14.77 9.25
N TRP A 212 10.29 -13.59 8.66
CA TRP A 212 9.59 -13.13 7.47
C TRP A 212 9.98 -13.98 6.26
N LEU A 213 8.97 -14.46 5.52
CA LEU A 213 9.18 -15.44 4.45
C LEU A 213 9.60 -14.76 3.13
N GLY A 214 10.66 -15.29 2.52
CA GLY A 214 11.17 -14.86 1.22
C GLY A 214 12.10 -13.67 1.29
N ASP A 215 12.54 -13.24 0.11
CA ASP A 215 13.44 -12.10 -0.01
C ASP A 215 12.80 -10.81 0.51
N GLN A 216 13.66 -10.01 1.12
CA GLN A 216 13.33 -8.68 1.62
C GLN A 216 14.12 -7.66 0.83
N ALA A 217 13.42 -6.74 0.17
CA ALA A 217 14.07 -5.56 -0.39
C ALA A 217 14.87 -4.84 0.72
N PRO A 218 16.01 -4.19 0.42
CA PRO A 218 16.79 -3.54 1.45
C PRO A 218 15.99 -2.48 2.22
N HIS A 219 15.97 -2.57 3.56
CA HIS A 219 15.29 -1.60 4.43
C HIS A 219 16.27 -0.70 5.19
N ASP A 220 17.53 -1.12 5.35
CA ASP A 220 18.50 -0.33 6.09
C ASP A 220 18.92 0.90 5.30
N ARG A 221 19.05 2.02 6.01
CA ARG A 221 19.35 3.32 5.41
C ARG A 221 20.66 3.30 4.61
N SER A 222 21.68 2.58 5.07
CA SER A 222 22.99 2.56 4.42
C SER A 222 22.92 1.87 3.06
N THR A 223 22.23 0.73 2.99
CA THR A 223 22.01 0.00 1.74
C THR A 223 21.09 0.76 0.83
N LEU A 224 19.98 1.33 1.32
CA LEU A 224 19.09 2.17 0.50
C LEU A 224 19.84 3.36 -0.13
N LEU A 225 20.73 4.02 0.62
CA LEU A 225 21.58 5.10 0.11
C LEU A 225 22.64 4.60 -0.89
N ARG A 226 23.03 3.33 -0.84
CA ARG A 226 24.01 2.75 -1.77
C ARG A 226 23.35 2.22 -3.05
N THR A 227 22.19 1.56 -2.93
CA THR A 227 21.56 0.79 -4.01
C THR A 227 20.47 1.56 -4.75
N THR A 228 19.77 2.49 -4.09
CA THR A 228 18.73 3.27 -4.77
C THR A 228 19.35 4.39 -5.61
N ARG A 229 19.15 4.36 -6.93
CA ARG A 229 19.61 5.43 -7.83
C ARG A 229 19.07 6.80 -7.39
N PRO A 230 19.87 7.89 -7.42
CA PRO A 230 19.41 9.23 -7.04
C PRO A 230 18.14 9.71 -7.77
N SER A 231 17.98 9.31 -9.04
CA SER A 231 16.83 9.64 -9.89
C SER A 231 15.63 8.70 -9.73
N ALA A 232 15.79 7.52 -9.13
CA ALA A 232 14.70 6.56 -8.94
C ALA A 232 13.64 7.09 -7.96
N PRO A 233 12.39 6.60 -8.03
CA PRO A 233 11.38 6.91 -7.03
C PRO A 233 11.91 6.64 -5.61
N CYS A 234 11.57 7.52 -4.68
CA CYS A 234 12.05 7.40 -3.31
C CYS A 234 11.42 6.17 -2.64
N TRP A 235 12.23 5.39 -1.90
CA TRP A 235 11.81 4.20 -1.17
C TRP A 235 10.67 4.45 -0.16
N CYS A 236 10.46 5.70 0.25
CA CYS A 236 9.36 6.08 1.12
C CYS A 236 7.98 6.18 0.43
N GLY A 237 7.89 5.92 -0.89
CA GLY A 237 6.65 5.97 -1.65
C GLY A 237 6.16 7.38 -2.00
N SER A 238 6.95 8.43 -1.72
CA SER A 238 6.53 9.82 -2.03
C SER A 238 6.41 10.13 -3.52
N GLY A 239 6.87 9.22 -4.39
CA GLY A 239 6.96 9.38 -5.84
C GLY A 239 7.89 10.49 -6.33
N ARG A 240 8.56 11.20 -5.41
CA ARG A 240 9.68 12.09 -5.75
C ARG A 240 10.93 11.24 -6.00
N ALA A 241 11.85 11.76 -6.81
CA ALA A 241 13.19 11.17 -6.92
C ALA A 241 13.88 11.09 -5.55
N SER A 242 14.59 9.99 -5.28
CA SER A 242 15.27 9.73 -4.01
C SER A 242 16.15 10.90 -3.54
N GLN A 243 16.92 11.49 -4.46
CA GLN A 243 17.79 12.64 -4.20
C GLN A 243 17.06 13.90 -3.73
N ARG A 244 15.76 14.04 -4.04
CA ARG A 244 14.93 15.18 -3.63
C ARG A 244 14.02 14.84 -2.45
N CYS A 245 14.20 13.68 -1.83
CA CYS A 245 13.40 13.18 -0.73
C CYS A 245 14.30 12.58 0.35
N CYS A 246 14.19 11.28 0.65
CA CYS A 246 14.85 10.69 1.82
C CYS A 246 16.38 10.71 1.74
N ARG A 247 17.01 10.71 0.55
CA ARG A 247 18.46 10.87 0.43
C ARG A 247 18.91 12.27 0.89
N ARG A 248 18.17 13.32 0.54
CA ARG A 248 18.45 14.70 0.99
C ARG A 248 18.35 14.81 2.51
N THR A 249 17.27 14.29 3.09
CA THR A 249 17.10 14.28 4.56
C THR A 249 18.22 13.48 5.22
N ALA A 250 18.59 12.35 4.63
CA ALA A 250 19.65 11.51 5.18
C ALA A 250 21.03 12.17 5.13
N GLN A 251 21.33 12.96 4.10
CA GLN A 251 22.57 13.71 4.01
C GLN A 251 22.58 14.89 5.00
N ALA A 252 21.45 15.58 5.17
CA ALA A 252 21.32 16.67 6.13
C ALA A 252 21.51 16.20 7.59
N SER A 253 21.03 15.00 7.94
CA SER A 253 21.19 14.44 9.29
C SER A 253 22.56 13.80 9.56
N GLY A 254 23.44 13.69 8.56
CA GLY A 254 24.81 13.17 8.72
C GLY A 254 25.90 14.25 8.66
N ALA A 255 25.50 15.51 8.52
CA ALA A 255 26.37 16.69 8.50
C ALA A 255 26.33 17.47 9.82
N ALA A 256 25.82 16.83 10.89
CA ALA A 256 25.76 17.34 12.26
C ALA A 256 26.62 16.45 13.17
#